data_AF-A0A7J6MIX4-F1
#
_entry.id   AF-A0A7J6MIX4-F1
#
_cell.length_a   1.000
_cell.length_b   1.000
_cell.length_c   1.000
_cell.angle_alpha   90.00
_cell.angle_beta   90.00
_cell.angle_gamma   90.00
#
_symmetry.space_group_name_H-M   'P 1'
#
loop_
_entity.id
_entity.type
_entity.pdbx_description
1 polymer ?
#
loop_
_entity_poly.entity_id
_entity_poly.type
_entity_poly.pdbx_seq_one_letter_code
_entity_poly.pdbx_strand_id
1 'polypeptide(L)'
;MEVIEDTSSPDLDRNGSCWATARVDPIARQRKDIRIIFGYGSIMWRPALDYTNSFPAKVKGFVRRFWQSSVDHRGTPTYPGRVATLLRCEDLPVTSARDRDEGEHDGVWGMAYVLKDDNFDETMKVISGLTG
;
A
#
# COMPACT_ATOMS: atom_id res chain seq x y z
N MET A 1 -0.57 -5.67 -35.07
CA MET A 1 -1.27 -5.41 -33.81
C MET A 1 -0.23 -4.81 -32.88
N GLU A 2 -0.19 -3.48 -32.80
CA GLU A 2 0.80 -2.78 -31.98
C GLU A 2 0.50 -3.07 -30.51
N VAL A 3 1.52 -3.55 -29.80
CA VAL A 3 1.51 -3.59 -28.34
C VAL A 3 1.49 -2.13 -27.91
N ILE A 4 0.36 -1.65 -27.42
CA ILE A 4 0.30 -0.35 -26.77
C ILE A 4 1.04 -0.51 -25.45
N GLU A 5 2.34 -0.25 -25.48
CA GLU A 5 3.15 -0.01 -24.29
C GLU A 5 2.76 1.36 -23.73
N ASP A 6 1.60 1.43 -23.05
CA ASP A 6 1.33 2.57 -22.17
C ASP A 6 2.17 2.42 -20.90
N THR A 7 3.46 2.74 -21.05
CA THR A 7 4.46 2.88 -20.01
C THR A 7 4.56 4.34 -19.54
N SER A 8 3.49 5.13 -19.68
CA SER A 8 3.51 6.57 -19.35
C SER A 8 3.82 6.92 -17.89
N SER A 9 4.00 5.93 -17.01
CA SER A 9 4.70 6.14 -15.74
C SER A 9 6.15 5.68 -15.88
N PRO A 10 7.12 6.60 -16.06
CA PRO A 10 8.54 6.29 -16.25
C PRO A 10 9.21 5.55 -15.07
N ASP A 11 8.45 5.24 -14.02
CA ASP A 11 8.96 4.93 -12.67
C ASP A 11 8.42 3.62 -12.07
N LEU A 12 7.67 2.81 -12.83
CA LEU A 12 7.40 1.43 -12.43
C LEU A 12 8.70 0.62 -12.51
N ASP A 13 8.89 -0.38 -11.64
CA ASP A 13 10.02 -1.28 -11.82
C ASP A 13 10.00 -1.91 -13.22
N ARG A 14 11.14 -2.43 -13.71
CA ARG A 14 11.26 -2.97 -15.08
C ARG A 14 10.24 -4.08 -15.42
N ASN A 15 9.53 -4.60 -14.42
CA ASN A 15 8.52 -5.64 -14.56
C ASN A 15 7.08 -5.09 -14.40
N GLY A 16 6.91 -3.77 -14.26
CA GLY A 16 5.61 -3.11 -14.08
C GLY A 16 4.89 -3.46 -12.78
N SER A 17 5.58 -4.09 -11.82
CA SER A 17 4.96 -4.82 -10.70
C SER A 17 4.61 -3.93 -9.51
N CYS A 18 5.54 -3.05 -9.14
CA CYS A 18 5.40 -2.13 -8.02
C CYS A 18 6.41 -0.99 -8.14
N TRP A 19 6.17 0.08 -7.38
CA TRP A 19 7.16 1.13 -7.19
C TRP A 19 8.24 0.63 -6.22
N ALA A 20 9.52 0.90 -6.49
CA ALA A 20 10.62 0.34 -5.72
C ALA A 20 10.57 0.69 -4.21
N THR A 21 10.05 1.88 -3.88
CA THR A 21 9.93 2.35 -2.48
C THR A 21 8.61 1.97 -1.82
N ALA A 22 7.64 1.41 -2.56
CA ALA A 22 6.40 0.86 -2.00
C ALA A 22 6.59 -0.52 -1.32
N ARG A 23 7.84 -0.90 -1.03
CA ARG A 23 8.18 -2.21 -0.45
C ARG A 23 7.98 -2.18 1.07
N VAL A 24 7.56 -3.33 1.59
CA VAL A 24 7.50 -3.57 3.03
C VAL A 24 8.92 -3.43 3.59
N ASP A 25 9.07 -2.58 4.60
CA ASP A 25 10.32 -2.50 5.36
C ASP A 25 10.69 -3.91 5.88
N PRO A 26 11.89 -4.44 5.54
CA PRO A 26 12.31 -5.77 5.96
C PRO A 26 12.22 -5.99 7.47
N ILE A 27 12.41 -4.93 8.27
CA ILE A 27 12.35 -5.03 9.74
C ILE A 27 10.92 -5.08 10.27
N ALA A 28 9.92 -4.57 9.51
CA ALA A 28 8.54 -4.55 9.96
C ALA A 28 7.99 -5.96 10.26
N ARG A 29 8.48 -6.98 9.54
CA ARG A 29 8.11 -8.40 9.78
C ARG A 29 8.70 -8.99 11.06
N GLN A 30 9.72 -8.35 11.63
CA GLN A 30 10.42 -8.81 12.83
C GLN A 30 9.96 -8.09 14.10
N ARG A 31 9.18 -7.00 13.95
CA ARG A 31 8.70 -6.16 15.05
C ARG A 31 7.50 -6.81 15.74
N LYS A 32 7.75 -7.40 16.91
CA LYS A 32 6.71 -7.99 17.79
C LYS A 32 6.00 -6.97 18.69
N ASP A 33 6.45 -5.72 18.67
CA ASP A 33 5.90 -4.58 19.42
C ASP A 33 4.90 -3.76 18.60
N ILE A 34 4.64 -4.12 17.33
CA ILE A 34 3.56 -3.50 16.55
C ILE A 34 2.23 -3.81 17.24
N ARG A 35 1.46 -2.77 17.53
CA ARG A 35 0.12 -2.89 18.14
C ARG A 35 -0.98 -2.26 17.29
N ILE A 36 -0.60 -1.48 16.28
CA ILE A 36 -1.55 -0.75 15.45
C ILE A 36 -1.17 -0.93 13.98
N ILE A 37 -2.17 -1.25 13.15
CA ILE A 37 -2.02 -1.37 11.71
C ILE A 37 -2.84 -0.29 11.04
N PHE A 38 -2.22 0.43 10.11
CA PHE A 38 -2.92 1.42 9.29
C PHE A 38 -3.34 0.82 7.95
N GLY A 39 -4.64 0.81 7.71
CA GLY A 39 -5.25 0.39 6.47
C GLY A 39 -5.57 1.56 5.54
N TYR A 40 -5.09 1.49 4.30
CA TYR A 40 -5.27 2.53 3.28
C TYR A 40 -5.93 2.02 1.98
N GLY A 41 -6.34 0.74 1.96
CA GLY A 41 -6.90 0.06 0.79
C GLY A 41 -8.05 -0.89 1.14
N SER A 42 -8.08 -2.07 0.54
CA SER A 42 -9.16 -3.06 0.70
C SER A 42 -9.40 -3.49 2.15
N ILE A 43 -8.37 -3.49 2.99
CA ILE A 43 -8.46 -3.81 4.41
C ILE A 43 -9.42 -2.89 5.18
N MET A 44 -9.67 -1.68 4.68
CA MET A 44 -10.66 -0.76 5.24
C MET A 44 -12.09 -1.30 5.13
N TRP A 45 -12.39 -2.07 4.08
CA TRP A 45 -13.72 -2.61 3.79
C TRP A 45 -13.87 -4.08 4.21
N ARG A 46 -12.78 -4.83 4.19
CA ARG A 46 -12.74 -6.24 4.59
C ARG A 46 -11.50 -6.51 5.45
N PRO A 47 -11.52 -6.08 6.73
CA PRO A 47 -10.40 -6.30 7.63
C PRO A 47 -10.31 -7.79 7.99
N ALA A 48 -9.40 -8.51 7.34
CA ALA A 48 -9.02 -9.87 7.71
C ALA A 48 -8.00 -9.84 8.87
N LEU A 49 -8.33 -9.11 9.94
CA LEU A 49 -7.48 -8.85 11.09
C LEU A 49 -8.25 -9.18 12.37
N ASP A 50 -7.56 -9.70 13.38
CA ASP A 50 -8.13 -9.77 14.72
C ASP A 50 -7.76 -8.50 15.51
N TYR A 51 -8.75 -7.64 15.78
CA TYR A 51 -8.54 -6.33 16.38
C TYR A 51 -9.55 -6.05 17.50
N THR A 52 -9.16 -5.22 18.47
CA THR A 52 -10.01 -4.79 19.59
C THR A 52 -10.75 -3.49 19.28
N ASN A 53 -10.10 -2.59 18.55
CA ASN A 53 -10.65 -1.28 18.25
C ASN A 53 -10.19 -0.80 16.86
N SER A 54 -10.99 0.04 16.23
CA SER A 54 -10.61 0.70 14.99
C SER A 54 -11.10 2.15 14.96
N PHE A 55 -10.31 3.04 14.37
CA PHE A 55 -10.65 4.46 14.28
C PHE A 55 -10.10 5.08 12.99
N PRO A 56 -10.81 6.08 12.42
CA PRO A 56 -10.27 6.87 11.33
C PRO A 56 -8.93 7.51 11.72
N ALA A 57 -7.94 7.41 10.85
CA ALA A 57 -6.62 7.95 11.08
C ALA A 57 -6.07 8.61 9.82
N LYS A 58 -5.17 9.58 10.02
CA LYS A 58 -4.46 10.25 8.95
C LYS A 58 -2.96 10.08 9.14
N VAL A 59 -2.26 9.57 8.12
CA VAL A 59 -0.81 9.40 8.13
C VAL A 59 -0.17 10.46 7.24
N LYS A 60 0.65 11.33 7.85
CA LYS A 60 1.36 12.44 7.19
C LYS A 60 2.63 11.96 6.47
N GLY A 61 3.07 12.70 5.46
CA GLY A 61 4.30 12.39 4.71
C GLY A 61 4.15 11.22 3.74
N PHE A 62 2.92 10.77 3.50
CA PHE A 62 2.60 9.75 2.50
C PHE A 62 1.55 10.25 1.52
N VAL A 63 1.57 9.68 0.32
CA VAL A 63 0.50 9.80 -0.68
C VAL A 63 -0.04 8.43 -1.05
N ARG A 64 -1.33 8.38 -1.36
CA ARG A 64 -1.97 7.19 -1.91
C ARG A 64 -2.10 7.33 -3.42
N ARG A 65 -1.67 6.30 -4.16
CA ARG A 65 -1.76 6.23 -5.62
C ARG A 65 -2.18 4.83 -6.06
N PHE A 66 -2.83 4.70 -7.21
CA PHE A 66 -3.18 3.41 -7.81
C PHE A 66 -2.07 2.93 -8.73
N TRP A 67 -0.86 2.77 -8.18
CA TRP A 67 0.36 2.50 -8.96
C TRP A 67 0.90 1.08 -8.77
N GLN A 68 0.27 0.25 -7.95
CA GLN A 68 0.66 -1.15 -7.81
C GLN A 68 -0.09 -2.01 -8.83
N SER A 69 0.62 -2.87 -9.56
CA SER A 69 0.00 -3.80 -10.51
C SER A 69 -0.68 -4.95 -9.77
N SER A 70 -1.85 -5.37 -10.26
CA SER A 70 -2.54 -6.57 -9.78
C SER A 70 -2.97 -7.42 -10.98
N VAL A 71 -2.45 -8.63 -11.03
CA VAL A 71 -2.70 -9.61 -12.11
C VAL A 71 -3.63 -10.74 -11.70
N ASP A 72 -4.00 -10.78 -10.42
CA ASP A 72 -4.67 -11.87 -9.72
C ASP A 72 -6.06 -11.48 -9.18
N HIS A 73 -6.23 -10.23 -8.74
CA HIS A 73 -7.46 -9.76 -8.10
C HIS A 73 -8.23 -8.72 -8.90
N ARG A 74 -7.52 -7.77 -9.52
CA ARG A 74 -8.12 -6.62 -10.23
C ARG A 74 -7.70 -6.51 -11.69
N GLY A 75 -7.09 -7.56 -12.22
CA GLY A 75 -6.71 -7.69 -13.62
C GLY A 75 -6.35 -9.13 -13.96
N THR A 76 -5.67 -9.30 -15.08
CA THR A 76 -5.14 -10.58 -15.55
C THR A 76 -3.66 -10.39 -15.93
N PRO A 77 -2.87 -11.46 -16.12
CA PRO A 77 -1.49 -11.32 -16.60
C PRO A 77 -1.38 -10.56 -17.93
N THR A 78 -2.38 -10.71 -18.81
CA THR A 78 -2.44 -10.02 -20.11
C THR A 78 -2.92 -8.57 -19.98
N TYR A 79 -3.81 -8.30 -19.01
CA TYR A 79 -4.39 -6.98 -18.76
C TYR A 79 -4.32 -6.67 -17.27
N PRO A 80 -3.16 -6.23 -16.76
CA PRO A 80 -2.98 -5.97 -15.34
C PRO A 80 -3.87 -4.82 -14.87
N GLY A 81 -4.49 -5.02 -13.71
CA GLY A 81 -5.21 -3.98 -13.01
C GLY A 81 -4.28 -3.10 -12.19
N ARG A 82 -4.83 -2.04 -11.61
CA ARG A 82 -4.12 -1.16 -10.68
C ARG A 82 -4.78 -1.16 -9.31
N VAL A 83 -3.99 -1.29 -8.25
CA VAL A 83 -4.43 -1.25 -6.86
C VAL A 83 -3.70 -0.15 -6.10
N ALA A 84 -4.31 0.26 -4.97
CA ALA A 84 -3.78 1.33 -4.15
C ALA A 84 -2.47 0.94 -3.45
N THR A 85 -1.53 1.87 -3.41
CA THR A 85 -0.26 1.77 -2.69
C THR A 85 0.03 3.08 -1.96
N LEU A 86 0.84 3.01 -0.90
CA LEU A 86 1.37 4.18 -0.20
C LEU A 86 2.82 4.43 -0.58
N LEU A 87 3.13 5.68 -0.87
CA LEU A 87 4.47 6.17 -1.17
C LEU A 87 4.81 7.27 -0.18
N ARG A 88 6.05 7.33 0.29
CA ARG A 88 6.51 8.51 1.03
C ARG A 88 6.59 9.68 0.07
N CYS A 89 6.18 10.87 0.52
CA CYS A 89 6.23 12.07 -0.33
C CYS A 89 7.67 12.36 -0.81
N GLU A 90 8.68 12.09 0.03
CA GLU A 90 10.09 12.27 -0.31
C GLU A 90 10.60 11.33 -1.41
N ASP A 91 9.91 10.20 -1.63
CA ASP A 91 10.26 9.23 -2.66
C ASP A 91 9.59 9.57 -4.00
N LEU A 92 8.74 10.59 -4.08
CA LEU A 92 8.03 10.92 -5.32
C LEU A 92 8.95 11.54 -6.37
N PRO A 93 8.79 11.19 -7.65
CA PRO A 93 9.57 11.76 -8.74
C PRO A 93 9.17 13.23 -8.98
N VAL A 94 10.18 14.07 -9.19
CA VAL A 94 10.05 15.54 -9.33
C VAL A 94 9.23 15.97 -10.57
N THR A 95 8.94 15.05 -11.50
CA THR A 95 8.15 15.28 -12.73
C THR A 95 6.64 15.39 -12.49
N SER A 96 6.23 15.14 -11.25
CA SER A 96 5.04 15.62 -10.55
C SER A 96 4.64 17.09 -10.78
N ALA A 97 4.21 17.54 -11.97
CA ALA A 97 3.74 18.93 -12.15
C ALA A 97 2.60 19.31 -11.18
N ARG A 98 1.89 18.32 -10.61
CA ARG A 98 0.90 18.46 -9.51
C ARG A 98 1.44 18.14 -8.11
N ASP A 99 2.65 17.61 -7.97
CA ASP A 99 3.24 17.21 -6.69
C ASP A 99 4.08 18.34 -6.05
N ARG A 100 4.19 19.51 -6.72
CA ARG A 100 4.84 20.73 -6.17
C ARG A 100 3.94 21.57 -5.26
N ASP A 101 2.66 21.21 -5.13
CA ASP A 101 1.78 21.88 -4.16
C ASP A 101 1.95 21.21 -2.78
N GLU A 102 3.06 21.56 -2.12
CA GLU A 102 3.46 21.07 -0.79
C GLU A 102 2.36 21.27 0.28
N GLY A 103 1.36 22.12 0.00
CA GLY A 103 0.26 22.45 0.90
C GLY A 103 -0.96 21.51 0.88
N GLU A 104 -1.17 20.71 -0.18
CA GLU A 104 -2.44 19.97 -0.34
C GLU A 104 -2.37 18.49 0.07
N HIS A 105 -1.18 17.96 0.33
CA HIS A 105 -0.97 16.59 0.78
C HIS A 105 -0.71 16.50 2.30
N ASP A 106 -1.65 16.96 3.13
CA ASP A 106 -1.59 16.82 4.61
C ASP A 106 -1.74 15.35 5.11
N GLY A 107 -1.47 14.37 4.26
CA GLY A 107 -1.46 12.94 4.56
C GLY A 107 -2.63 12.15 4.01
N VAL A 108 -2.55 10.82 4.18
CA VAL A 108 -3.55 9.87 3.69
C VAL A 108 -4.51 9.49 4.81
N TRP A 109 -5.81 9.60 4.53
CA TRP A 109 -6.85 9.06 5.38
C TRP A 109 -7.04 7.55 5.19
N GLY A 110 -7.23 6.86 6.30
CA GLY A 110 -7.47 5.42 6.38
C GLY A 110 -8.06 5.02 7.72
N MET A 111 -7.94 3.75 8.04
CA MET A 111 -8.39 3.19 9.32
C MET A 111 -7.19 2.62 10.09
N ALA A 112 -7.05 3.00 11.36
CA ALA A 112 -6.12 2.36 12.28
C ALA A 112 -6.84 1.23 13.02
N TYR A 113 -6.19 0.07 13.13
CA TYR A 113 -6.69 -1.12 13.82
C TYR A 113 -5.75 -1.48 14.97
N VAL A 114 -6.28 -1.55 16.19
CA VAL A 114 -5.53 -1.99 17.38
C VAL A 114 -5.61 -3.50 17.47
N LEU A 115 -4.48 -4.17 17.29
CA LEU A 115 -4.41 -5.63 17.28
C LEU A 115 -4.67 -6.21 18.67
N LYS A 116 -5.22 -7.41 18.71
CA LYS A 116 -5.25 -8.21 19.94
C LYS A 116 -3.88 -8.85 20.20
N ASP A 117 -3.47 -8.87 21.46
CA ASP A 117 -2.19 -9.46 21.87
C ASP A 117 -2.19 -10.99 21.79
N ASP A 118 -3.34 -11.64 22.03
CA ASP A 118 -3.47 -13.11 22.08
C ASP A 118 -3.44 -13.79 20.71
N ASN A 119 -3.55 -13.02 19.62
CA ASN A 119 -3.60 -13.53 18.25
C ASN A 119 -2.69 -12.76 17.26
N PHE A 120 -1.67 -12.07 17.78
CA PHE A 120 -0.77 -11.22 17.00
C PHE A 120 -0.05 -12.00 15.87
N ASP A 121 0.54 -13.15 16.19
CA ASP A 121 1.34 -13.94 15.24
C ASP A 121 0.48 -14.42 14.06
N GLU A 122 -0.75 -14.86 14.31
CA GLU A 122 -1.67 -15.30 13.26
C GLU A 122 -2.13 -14.14 12.39
N THR A 123 -2.45 -13.00 13.02
CA THR A 123 -2.81 -11.77 12.30
C THR A 123 -1.67 -11.33 11.38
N MET A 124 -0.41 -11.40 11.82
CA MET A 124 0.74 -11.06 10.99
C MET A 124 0.96 -12.05 9.83
N LYS A 125 0.65 -13.34 9.98
CA LYS A 125 0.68 -14.31 8.86
C LYS A 125 -0.33 -13.95 7.78
N VAL A 126 -1.57 -13.61 8.16
CA VAL A 126 -2.64 -13.25 7.21
C VAL A 126 -2.23 -12.00 6.40
N ILE A 127 -1.71 -10.98 7.06
CA ILE A 127 -1.32 -9.72 6.40
C ILE A 127 -0.11 -9.89 5.49
N SER A 128 0.85 -10.70 5.90
CA SER A 128 2.05 -10.94 5.11
C SER A 128 1.80 -11.84 3.89
N GLY A 129 0.59 -12.38 3.74
CA GLY A 129 0.26 -13.33 2.69
C GLY A 129 0.92 -14.69 2.88
N LEU A 130 1.42 -14.99 4.09
CA LEU A 130 2.07 -16.24 4.45
C LEU A 130 1.07 -17.35 4.82
N THR A 131 -0.22 -17.07 4.79
CA THR A 131 -1.27 -18.09 4.86
C THR A 131 -1.51 -18.65 3.46
N GLY A 132 -0.73 -19.68 3.10
CA GLY A 132 -0.82 -20.46 1.86
C GLY A 132 0.02 -21.71 1.95
#